data_AF-A0A0C1QNL2-F1
#
_entry.id   AF-A0A0C1QNL2-F1
#
_cell.length_a   1.000
_cell.length_b   1.000
_cell.length_c   1.000
_cell.angle_alpha   90.00
_cell.angle_beta   90.00
_cell.angle_gamma   90.00
#
_symmetry.space_group_name_H-M   'P 1'
#
loop_
_entity.id
_entity.type
_entity.pdbx_description
1 polymer ?
#
loop_
_entity_poly.entity_id
_entity_poly.type
_entity_poly.pdbx_seq_one_letter_code
_entity_poly.pdbx_strand_id
1 'polypeptide(L)'
;MLEKKNKIRVLINIFLTSLLAFSAMLPQVVMAGSREGLPGRRVGGGTRSGCELNAKQLTALAPENNLGLTQAAYPTLFFFVPQTSTPKTVEFVLRDDKNHLVYEKSFIKTGSSGIINVSLPQEKSLPPLNVDKNYRWYLSVICEPKNRAKDIVVSGWIRRVQPDPMFLKKLEQTKTSVDRADLYASAGLWQDALVTLAEPRYTQPNDSQLTTSWTKLLQTEKLEALAQEPLLKVEILSNR
;
A
#
# COMPACT_ATOMS: atom_id res chain seq x y z
N MET A 1 -69.78 -4.20 66.77
CA MET A 1 -69.52 -5.57 66.29
C MET A 1 -69.28 -5.48 64.79
N LEU A 2 -68.07 -5.83 64.33
CA LEU A 2 -67.67 -6.34 62.99
C LEU A 2 -68.19 -5.63 61.72
N GLU A 3 -67.43 -5.41 60.64
CA GLU A 3 -66.01 -5.51 60.29
C GLU A 3 -65.89 -4.91 58.87
N LYS A 4 -64.73 -4.32 58.56
CA LYS A 4 -64.34 -3.77 57.25
C LYS A 4 -64.37 -4.82 56.12
N LYS A 5 -64.60 -4.38 54.87
CA LYS A 5 -63.63 -4.58 53.75
C LYS A 5 -64.06 -3.85 52.47
N ASN A 6 -63.43 -2.70 52.25
CA ASN A 6 -63.26 -2.08 50.92
C ASN A 6 -62.32 -2.96 50.08
N LYS A 7 -62.75 -3.36 48.88
CA LYS A 7 -61.85 -3.91 47.85
C LYS A 7 -61.69 -2.88 46.73
N ILE A 8 -60.62 -2.09 46.84
CA ILE A 8 -60.10 -1.24 45.78
C ILE A 8 -59.48 -2.14 44.72
N ARG A 9 -60.01 -2.11 43.49
CA ARG A 9 -59.38 -2.74 42.33
C ARG A 9 -58.25 -1.81 41.87
N VAL A 10 -57.00 -2.20 42.13
CA VAL A 10 -55.82 -1.53 41.59
C VAL A 10 -55.58 -2.09 40.18
N LEU A 11 -55.74 -1.23 39.16
CA LEU A 11 -55.32 -1.50 37.80
C LEU A 11 -53.81 -1.25 37.71
N ILE A 12 -53.04 -2.31 37.53
CA ILE A 12 -51.58 -2.23 37.31
C ILE A 12 -51.36 -2.02 35.81
N ASN A 13 -51.09 -0.78 35.41
CA ASN A 13 -50.59 -0.47 34.07
C ASN A 13 -49.10 -0.81 34.01
N ILE A 14 -48.77 -1.88 33.31
CA ILE A 14 -47.39 -2.27 33.00
C ILE A 14 -46.92 -1.39 31.84
N PHE A 15 -46.14 -0.35 32.14
CA PHE A 15 -45.40 0.40 31.12
C PHE A 15 -44.22 -0.45 30.65
N LEU A 16 -44.37 -1.06 29.47
CA LEU A 16 -43.29 -1.75 28.78
C LEU A 16 -42.38 -0.70 28.11
N THR A 17 -41.40 -0.19 28.84
CA THR A 17 -40.39 0.72 28.28
C THR A 17 -39.45 -0.08 27.39
N SER A 18 -39.60 0.02 26.07
CA SER A 18 -38.63 -0.54 25.13
C SER A 18 -37.34 0.26 25.22
N LEU A 19 -36.30 -0.31 25.85
CA LEU A 19 -34.94 0.19 25.74
C LEU A 19 -34.46 -0.07 24.31
N LEU A 20 -34.55 0.94 23.44
CA LEU A 20 -33.79 0.96 22.20
C LEU A 20 -32.32 1.13 22.59
N ALA A 21 -31.62 0.01 22.72
CA ALA A 21 -30.16 0.00 22.83
C ALA A 21 -29.60 0.53 21.49
N PHE A 22 -29.34 1.83 21.43
CA PHE A 22 -28.58 2.44 20.36
C PHE A 22 -27.14 1.94 20.50
N SER A 23 -26.83 0.80 19.88
CA SER A 23 -25.45 0.32 19.82
C SER A 23 -24.68 1.34 18.99
N ALA A 24 -23.90 2.19 19.65
CA ALA A 24 -22.85 2.92 18.97
C ALA A 24 -21.91 1.87 18.38
N MET A 25 -22.04 1.60 17.07
CA MET A 25 -21.00 0.90 16.33
C MET A 25 -19.76 1.76 16.43
N LEU A 26 -18.82 1.34 17.26
CA LEU A 26 -17.49 1.92 17.26
C LEU A 26 -16.91 1.73 15.85
N PRO A 27 -16.32 2.78 15.23
CA PRO A 27 -15.65 2.60 13.96
C PRO A 27 -14.57 1.52 14.10
N GLN A 28 -14.63 0.50 13.25
CA GLN A 28 -13.59 -0.51 13.18
C GLN A 28 -12.31 0.19 12.73
N VAL A 29 -11.43 0.50 13.68
CA VAL A 29 -10.03 0.74 13.38
C VAL A 29 -9.57 -0.54 12.71
N VAL A 30 -9.27 -0.47 11.40
CA VAL A 30 -8.63 -1.56 10.67
C VAL A 30 -7.22 -1.68 11.24
N MET A 31 -7.11 -2.37 12.36
CA MET A 31 -5.85 -2.82 12.89
C MET A 31 -5.31 -3.79 11.85
N ALA A 32 -4.27 -3.37 11.12
CA ALA A 32 -3.44 -4.25 10.32
C ALA A 32 -2.70 -5.23 11.25
N GLY A 33 -3.45 -6.15 11.86
CA GLY A 33 -2.99 -7.06 12.91
C GLY A 33 -3.17 -8.53 12.59
N SER A 34 -3.84 -8.88 11.48
CA SER A 34 -3.83 -10.24 10.98
C SER A 34 -2.67 -10.38 9.99
N ARG A 35 -1.65 -11.16 10.35
CA ARG A 35 -0.73 -11.72 9.34
C ARG A 35 -1.58 -12.67 8.49
N GLU A 36 -2.23 -12.15 7.45
CA GLU A 36 -3.14 -12.88 6.56
C GLU A 36 -2.46 -14.05 5.79
N GLY A 37 -1.21 -14.40 6.11
CA GLY A 37 -0.49 -15.52 5.49
C GLY A 37 -0.20 -15.31 4.01
N LEU A 38 -0.26 -14.05 3.54
CA LEU A 38 -0.08 -13.72 2.13
C LEU A 38 1.39 -13.91 1.72
N PRO A 39 1.69 -14.83 0.78
CA PRO A 39 3.07 -15.09 0.37
C PRO A 39 3.61 -13.92 -0.44
N GLY A 40 4.81 -13.47 -0.11
CA GLY A 40 5.48 -12.38 -0.81
C GLY A 40 6.99 -12.43 -0.61
N ARG A 41 7.69 -11.60 -1.36
CA ARG A 41 9.14 -11.50 -1.34
C ARG A 41 9.54 -10.06 -1.63
N ARG A 42 9.81 -9.28 -0.57
CA ARG A 42 10.25 -7.89 -0.71
C ARG A 42 11.68 -7.76 -1.24
N VAL A 43 12.56 -8.72 -0.96
CA VAL A 43 13.96 -8.67 -1.38
C VAL A 43 14.25 -9.79 -2.38
N GLY A 44 14.64 -9.40 -3.58
CA GLY A 44 14.98 -10.29 -4.68
C GLY A 44 16.34 -10.93 -4.42
N GLY A 45 16.33 -12.17 -3.93
CA GLY A 45 17.54 -12.98 -3.86
C GLY A 45 17.90 -13.54 -5.22
N GLY A 46 19.10 -13.20 -5.69
CA GLY A 46 19.71 -13.74 -6.89
C GLY A 46 21.21 -13.90 -6.65
N THR A 47 21.62 -15.09 -6.24
CA THR A 47 23.03 -15.55 -6.28
C THR A 47 23.31 -16.42 -7.51
N ARG A 48 22.30 -16.62 -8.35
CA ARG A 48 22.38 -17.45 -9.55
C ARG A 48 23.00 -16.63 -10.67
N SER A 49 24.11 -17.12 -11.21
CA SER A 49 24.87 -16.53 -12.32
C SER A 49 23.94 -16.10 -13.48
N GLY A 50 24.01 -14.84 -13.90
CA GLY A 50 23.28 -14.33 -15.08
C GLY A 50 22.76 -12.89 -14.95
N CYS A 51 22.52 -12.42 -13.71
CA CYS A 51 22.25 -11.02 -13.43
C CYS A 51 23.39 -10.44 -12.62
N GLU A 52 24.35 -9.79 -13.29
CA GLU A 52 25.38 -8.99 -12.64
C GLU A 52 24.72 -7.73 -12.05
N LEU A 53 24.12 -7.87 -10.88
CA LEU A 53 23.63 -6.76 -10.07
C LEU A 53 24.68 -6.45 -8.99
N ASN A 54 24.91 -5.16 -8.77
CA ASN A 54 25.87 -4.67 -7.77
C ASN A 54 25.36 -4.88 -6.32
N ALA A 55 26.12 -4.38 -5.33
CA ALA A 55 26.04 -4.70 -3.89
C ALA A 55 24.66 -4.66 -3.19
N LYS A 56 23.65 -3.94 -3.71
CA LYS A 56 22.29 -3.93 -3.14
C LYS A 56 21.33 -4.75 -4.00
N GLN A 57 20.40 -5.45 -3.36
CA GLN A 57 19.44 -6.33 -4.04
C GLN A 57 18.19 -5.57 -4.49
N LEU A 58 17.55 -6.04 -5.57
CA LEU A 58 16.21 -5.58 -5.97
C LEU A 58 15.29 -5.65 -4.75
N THR A 59 14.70 -4.52 -4.36
CA THR A 59 13.89 -4.45 -3.13
C THR A 59 12.59 -3.69 -3.38
N ALA A 60 11.45 -4.29 -3.03
CA ALA A 60 10.17 -3.62 -3.02
C ALA A 60 10.02 -2.76 -1.76
N LEU A 61 9.61 -1.51 -1.95
CA LEU A 61 9.17 -0.66 -0.86
C LEU A 61 7.71 -1.00 -0.58
N ALA A 62 7.51 -2.00 0.28
CA ALA A 62 6.21 -2.52 0.69
C ALA A 62 6.25 -2.93 2.17
N PRO A 63 5.10 -3.07 2.85
CA PRO A 63 5.06 -3.52 4.24
C PRO A 63 5.64 -4.91 4.48
N GLU A 64 6.17 -5.18 5.69
CA GLU A 64 6.84 -6.44 6.06
C GLU A 64 5.92 -7.66 5.93
N ASN A 65 4.61 -7.48 6.13
CA ASN A 65 3.60 -8.51 5.94
C ASN A 65 3.25 -8.76 4.45
N ASN A 66 3.92 -8.08 3.52
CA ASN A 66 3.70 -8.09 2.07
C ASN A 66 2.36 -7.53 1.58
N LEU A 67 1.51 -6.95 2.44
CA LEU A 67 0.23 -6.37 2.06
C LEU A 67 0.24 -4.86 2.23
N GLY A 68 0.32 -4.14 1.11
CA GLY A 68 0.05 -2.71 1.08
C GLY A 68 -1.45 -2.43 1.11
N LEU A 69 -1.89 -1.54 1.98
CA LEU A 69 -3.22 -0.94 1.90
C LEU A 69 -3.12 0.44 1.23
N THR A 70 -4.08 0.74 0.39
CA THR A 70 -4.19 2.04 -0.29
C THR A 70 -5.64 2.45 -0.43
N GLN A 71 -5.94 3.75 -0.42
CA GLN A 71 -7.24 4.24 -0.86
C GLN A 71 -7.32 4.49 -2.37
N ALA A 72 -6.17 4.56 -3.05
CA ALA A 72 -6.08 4.90 -4.45
C ALA A 72 -6.72 3.83 -5.33
N ALA A 73 -7.57 4.28 -6.26
CA ALA A 73 -8.17 3.43 -7.28
C ALA A 73 -7.14 2.86 -8.28
N TYR A 74 -6.08 3.64 -8.51
CA TYR A 74 -4.96 3.33 -9.40
C TYR A 74 -3.67 3.59 -8.62
N PRO A 75 -3.19 2.61 -7.83
CA PRO A 75 -2.06 2.83 -6.93
C PRO A 75 -0.74 2.99 -7.67
N THR A 76 0.20 3.65 -6.99
CA THR A 76 1.61 3.73 -7.37
C THR A 76 2.42 2.90 -6.40
N LEU A 77 3.26 2.01 -6.93
CA LEU A 77 4.17 1.15 -6.15
C LEU A 77 5.63 1.59 -6.34
N PHE A 78 6.48 1.34 -5.34
CA PHE A 78 7.88 1.76 -5.35
C PHE A 78 8.84 0.59 -5.20
N PHE A 79 9.95 0.67 -5.92
CA PHE A 79 10.97 -0.38 -5.95
C PHE A 79 12.35 0.24 -6.00
N PHE A 80 13.25 -0.21 -5.14
CA PHE A 80 14.67 0.01 -5.33
C PHE A 80 15.19 -0.97 -6.38
N VAL A 81 15.71 -0.44 -7.48
CA VAL A 81 16.36 -1.22 -8.54
C VAL A 81 17.86 -0.93 -8.50
N PRO A 82 18.71 -1.96 -8.33
CA PRO A 82 20.14 -1.75 -8.29
C PRO A 82 20.70 -1.38 -9.66
N GLN A 83 21.93 -0.87 -9.64
CA GLN A 83 22.67 -0.57 -10.85
C GLN A 83 22.89 -1.86 -11.65
N THR A 84 22.73 -1.76 -12.96
CA THR A 84 22.97 -2.84 -13.91
C THR A 84 24.16 -2.49 -14.80
N SER A 85 25.00 -3.47 -15.12
CA SER A 85 26.14 -3.29 -16.05
C SER A 85 25.68 -3.02 -17.49
N THR A 86 24.51 -3.53 -17.86
CA THR A 86 23.87 -3.39 -19.17
C THR A 86 22.41 -2.96 -19.00
N PRO A 87 21.79 -2.33 -20.01
CA PRO A 87 20.34 -2.12 -20.02
C PRO A 87 19.59 -3.42 -19.73
N LYS A 88 18.68 -3.42 -18.76
CA LYS A 88 17.84 -4.57 -18.42
C LYS A 88 16.37 -4.21 -18.62
N THR A 89 15.59 -5.17 -19.11
CA THR A 89 14.13 -5.03 -19.10
C THR A 89 13.65 -5.24 -17.67
N VAL A 90 12.76 -4.37 -17.21
CA VAL A 90 12.02 -4.52 -15.97
C VAL A 90 10.56 -4.71 -16.33
N GLU A 91 9.95 -5.75 -15.79
CA GLU A 91 8.58 -6.18 -16.06
C GLU A 91 7.78 -6.08 -14.75
N PHE A 92 6.69 -5.33 -14.78
CA PHE A 92 5.70 -5.26 -13.71
C PHE A 92 4.45 -6.02 -14.13
N VAL A 93 3.95 -6.90 -13.27
CA VAL A 93 2.73 -7.68 -13.50
C VAL A 93 1.82 -7.56 -12.28
N LEU A 94 0.56 -7.23 -12.49
CA LEU A 94 -0.50 -7.25 -11.48
C LEU A 94 -1.52 -8.33 -11.85
N ARG A 95 -1.87 -9.18 -10.89
CA ARG A 95 -2.88 -10.22 -11.01
C ARG A 95 -3.94 -10.09 -9.94
N ASP A 96 -5.14 -10.57 -10.22
CA ASP A 96 -6.18 -10.70 -9.20
C ASP A 96 -5.99 -11.95 -8.33
N ASP A 97 -6.88 -12.11 -7.35
CA ASP A 97 -6.96 -13.27 -6.44
C ASP A 97 -7.17 -14.62 -7.14
N LYS A 98 -7.67 -14.63 -8.38
CA LYS A 98 -7.85 -15.82 -9.23
C LYS A 98 -6.68 -16.00 -10.20
N ASN A 99 -5.59 -15.24 -10.02
CA ASN A 99 -4.41 -15.21 -10.88
C ASN A 99 -4.65 -14.72 -12.31
N HIS A 100 -5.77 -14.07 -12.61
CA HIS A 100 -5.98 -13.42 -13.91
C HIS A 100 -5.10 -12.20 -14.04
N LEU A 101 -4.58 -11.95 -15.25
CA LEU A 101 -3.81 -10.75 -15.54
C LEU A 101 -4.72 -9.52 -15.46
N VAL A 102 -4.32 -8.54 -14.66
CA VAL A 102 -5.01 -7.24 -14.52
C VAL A 102 -4.25 -6.15 -15.26
N TYR A 103 -2.93 -6.11 -15.08
CA TYR A 103 -2.08 -5.11 -15.72
C TYR A 103 -0.67 -5.65 -15.90
N GLU A 104 -0.02 -5.28 -16.99
CA GLU A 104 1.37 -5.59 -17.27
C GLU A 104 2.05 -4.37 -17.90
N LYS A 105 3.31 -4.14 -17.54
CA LYS A 105 4.13 -3.11 -18.14
C LYS A 105 5.59 -3.53 -18.14
N SER A 106 6.25 -3.35 -19.28
CA SER A 106 7.70 -3.48 -19.39
C SER A 106 8.35 -2.16 -19.75
N PHE A 107 9.54 -1.90 -19.22
CA PHE A 107 10.38 -0.76 -19.56
C PHE A 107 11.85 -1.11 -19.44
N ILE A 108 12.72 -0.33 -20.09
CA ILE A 108 14.17 -0.54 -20.04
C ILE A 108 14.74 0.31 -18.90
N LYS A 109 15.44 -0.32 -17.97
CA LYS A 109 16.25 0.36 -16.95
C LYS A 109 17.70 0.40 -17.39
N THR A 110 18.29 1.59 -17.36
CA THR A 110 19.71 1.83 -17.65
C THR A 110 20.40 2.54 -16.49
N GLY A 111 21.72 2.44 -16.41
CA GLY A 111 22.55 3.30 -15.55
C GLY A 111 22.39 3.04 -14.05
N SER A 112 22.26 4.12 -13.28
CA SER A 112 22.41 4.19 -11.82
C SER A 112 21.38 3.39 -11.01
N SER A 113 21.76 2.97 -9.79
CA SER A 113 20.79 2.46 -8.82
C SER A 113 19.83 3.56 -8.36
N GLY A 114 18.63 3.17 -7.93
CA GLY A 114 17.71 4.10 -7.28
C GLY A 114 16.31 3.55 -7.12
N ILE A 115 15.47 4.35 -6.48
CA ILE A 115 14.06 4.05 -6.22
C ILE A 115 13.24 4.54 -7.40
N ILE A 116 12.54 3.62 -8.04
CA ILE A 116 11.60 3.89 -9.12
C ILE A 116 10.16 3.76 -8.61
N ASN A 117 9.22 4.36 -9.35
CA ASN A 117 7.80 4.15 -9.16
C ASN A 117 7.17 3.46 -10.37
N VAL A 118 6.11 2.70 -10.13
CA VAL A 118 5.22 2.13 -11.15
C VAL A 118 3.79 2.49 -10.78
N SER A 119 3.18 3.37 -11.56
CA SER A 119 1.77 3.78 -11.40
C SER A 119 0.87 2.99 -12.32
N LEU A 120 -0.26 2.51 -11.78
CA LEU A 120 -1.36 2.03 -12.63
C LEU A 120 -1.96 3.20 -13.40
N PRO A 121 -2.10 3.11 -14.74
CA PRO A 121 -2.64 4.19 -15.53
C PRO A 121 -4.16 4.25 -15.42
N GLN A 122 -4.73 5.46 -15.48
CA GLN A 122 -6.17 5.66 -15.61
C GLN A 122 -6.57 5.58 -17.10
N GLU A 123 -6.56 4.37 -17.64
CA GLU A 123 -6.88 4.07 -19.05
C GLU A 123 -8.20 3.31 -19.18
N LYS A 124 -8.90 3.46 -20.32
CA LYS A 124 -10.20 2.82 -20.55
C LYS A 124 -10.18 1.29 -20.41
N SER A 125 -9.05 0.65 -20.72
CA SER A 125 -8.85 -0.79 -20.66
C SER A 125 -8.56 -1.33 -19.25
N LEU A 126 -8.22 -0.45 -18.29
CA LEU A 126 -7.91 -0.83 -16.92
C LEU A 126 -8.96 -0.23 -15.97
N PRO A 127 -9.95 -1.02 -15.52
CA PRO A 127 -10.87 -0.55 -14.47
C PRO A 127 -10.12 -0.29 -13.15
N PRO A 128 -10.66 0.57 -12.27
CA PRO A 128 -10.06 0.81 -10.97
C PRO A 128 -10.03 -0.46 -10.14
N LEU A 129 -9.04 -0.59 -9.25
CA LEU A 129 -9.02 -1.72 -8.32
C LEU A 129 -10.28 -1.72 -7.45
N ASN A 130 -10.85 -2.91 -7.27
CA ASN A 130 -12.00 -3.12 -6.42
C ASN A 130 -11.60 -2.92 -4.95
N VAL A 131 -12.49 -2.27 -4.20
CA VAL A 131 -12.35 -2.14 -2.75
C VAL A 131 -12.41 -3.53 -2.10
N ASP A 132 -11.58 -3.74 -1.09
CA ASP A 132 -11.42 -4.94 -0.29
C ASP A 132 -11.03 -6.22 -1.06
N LYS A 133 -10.55 -6.06 -2.29
CA LYS A 133 -10.00 -7.15 -3.10
C LYS A 133 -8.47 -7.16 -3.07
N ASN A 134 -7.89 -8.33 -2.90
CA ASN A 134 -6.46 -8.56 -2.99
C ASN A 134 -5.99 -8.66 -4.44
N TYR A 135 -4.91 -7.94 -4.76
CA TYR A 135 -4.19 -8.06 -6.01
C TYR A 135 -2.73 -8.38 -5.73
N ARG A 136 -2.17 -9.33 -6.48
CA ARG A 136 -0.77 -9.72 -6.34
C ARG A 136 0.05 -9.06 -7.42
N TRP A 137 1.09 -8.35 -7.01
CA TRP A 137 2.04 -7.73 -7.93
C TRP A 137 3.37 -8.48 -7.93
N TYR A 138 4.05 -8.39 -9.06
CA TYR A 138 5.40 -8.88 -9.29
C TYR A 138 6.19 -7.79 -9.99
N LEU A 139 7.46 -7.64 -9.60
CA LEU A 139 8.44 -6.88 -10.37
C LEU A 139 9.62 -7.80 -10.66
N SER A 140 9.93 -7.96 -11.94
CA SER A 140 10.99 -8.83 -12.45
C SER A 140 12.04 -8.00 -13.17
N VAL A 141 13.31 -8.19 -12.82
CA VAL A 141 14.44 -7.77 -13.66
C VAL A 141 14.79 -8.94 -14.57
N ILE A 142 14.63 -8.76 -15.88
CA ILE A 142 14.83 -9.80 -16.88
C ILE A 142 16.32 -9.99 -17.12
N CYS A 143 16.86 -11.12 -16.64
CA CYS A 143 18.30 -11.37 -16.70
C CYS A 143 18.69 -12.03 -18.02
N GLU A 144 17.94 -13.08 -18.38
CA GLU A 144 18.09 -13.84 -19.63
C GLU A 144 16.70 -14.05 -20.26
N PRO A 145 16.35 -13.33 -21.34
CA PRO A 145 15.01 -13.41 -21.94
C PRO A 145 14.59 -14.84 -22.36
N LYS A 146 15.56 -15.67 -22.73
CA LYS A 146 15.34 -17.09 -23.10
C LYS A 146 15.24 -18.02 -21.90
N ASN A 147 15.62 -17.58 -20.70
CA ASN A 147 15.62 -18.36 -19.47
C ASN A 147 15.16 -17.52 -18.28
N ARG A 148 13.85 -17.27 -18.24
CA ARG A 148 13.16 -16.46 -17.20
C ARG A 148 13.33 -17.00 -15.77
N ALA A 149 13.77 -18.25 -15.60
CA ALA A 149 14.06 -18.83 -14.28
C ALA A 149 15.26 -18.16 -13.57
N LYS A 150 16.05 -17.35 -14.31
CA LYS A 150 17.15 -16.55 -13.78
C LYS A 150 16.77 -15.13 -13.40
N ASP A 151 15.52 -14.72 -13.64
CA ASP A 151 15.07 -13.39 -13.29
C ASP A 151 15.15 -13.16 -11.78
N ILE A 152 15.42 -11.90 -11.43
CA ILE A 152 15.35 -11.46 -10.05
C ILE A 152 13.97 -10.85 -9.85
N VAL A 153 13.19 -11.50 -8.98
CA VAL A 153 11.77 -11.20 -8.79
C VAL A 153 11.49 -10.83 -7.35
N VAL A 154 10.79 -9.72 -7.17
CA VAL A 154 10.10 -9.33 -5.93
C VAL A 154 8.60 -9.41 -6.13
N SER A 155 7.86 -9.68 -5.06
CA SER A 155 6.40 -9.79 -5.10
C SER A 155 5.75 -9.39 -3.79
N GLY A 156 4.48 -9.03 -3.87
CA GLY A 156 3.66 -8.73 -2.72
C GLY A 156 2.22 -8.48 -3.15
N TRP A 157 1.47 -7.84 -2.28
CA TRP A 157 0.04 -7.64 -2.42
C TRP A 157 -0.31 -6.18 -2.23
N ILE A 158 -1.39 -5.77 -2.89
CA ILE A 158 -2.02 -4.48 -2.70
C ILE A 158 -3.53 -4.71 -2.57
N ARG A 159 -4.15 -4.04 -1.59
CA ARG A 159 -5.61 -4.01 -1.42
C ARG A 159 -6.05 -2.55 -1.36
N ARG A 160 -7.02 -2.21 -2.21
CA ARG A 160 -7.70 -0.93 -2.09
C ARG A 160 -8.70 -1.02 -0.95
N VAL A 161 -8.73 -0.04 -0.06
CA VAL A 161 -9.71 0.06 1.02
C VAL A 161 -10.50 1.35 0.87
N GLN A 162 -11.67 1.41 1.50
CA GLN A 162 -12.47 2.64 1.58
C GLN A 162 -12.27 3.26 2.97
N PRO A 163 -11.55 4.40 3.09
CA PRO A 163 -11.39 5.05 4.38
C PRO A 163 -12.71 5.63 4.90
N ASP A 164 -12.78 5.78 6.22
CA ASP A 164 -13.88 6.42 6.92
C ASP A 164 -14.07 7.90 6.45
N PRO A 165 -15.31 8.39 6.29
CA PRO A 165 -15.56 9.76 5.84
C PRO A 165 -14.96 10.85 6.75
N MET A 166 -14.88 10.64 8.07
CA MET A 166 -14.24 11.60 8.98
C MET A 166 -12.72 11.64 8.75
N PHE A 167 -12.11 10.50 8.46
CA PHE A 167 -10.70 10.44 8.06
C PHE A 167 -10.46 11.24 6.78
N LEU A 168 -11.31 11.06 5.76
CA LEU A 168 -11.20 11.81 4.49
C LEU A 168 -11.33 13.32 4.71
N LYS A 169 -12.30 13.76 5.53
CA LYS A 169 -12.46 15.17 5.89
C LYS A 169 -11.24 15.74 6.60
N LYS A 170 -10.64 14.99 7.54
CA LYS A 170 -9.41 15.38 8.22
C LYS A 170 -8.27 15.52 7.21
N LEU A 171 -8.13 14.56 6.31
CA LEU A 171 -7.12 14.57 5.26
C LEU A 171 -7.26 15.77 4.32
N GLU A 172 -8.47 16.20 3.93
CA GLU A 172 -8.70 17.41 3.12
C GLU A 172 -8.24 18.71 3.82
N GLN A 173 -8.36 18.73 5.14
CA GLN A 173 -7.93 19.86 5.97
C GLN A 173 -6.42 19.91 6.17
N THR A 174 -5.74 18.75 6.12
CA THR A 174 -4.28 18.65 6.27
C THR A 174 -3.54 19.11 5.00
N LYS A 175 -2.72 20.16 5.14
CA LYS A 175 -2.11 20.87 4.00
C LYS A 175 -0.70 20.42 3.63
N THR A 176 0.12 20.04 4.60
CA THR A 176 1.52 19.67 4.33
C THR A 176 1.61 18.20 3.92
N SER A 177 2.53 17.84 3.03
CA SER A 177 2.75 16.44 2.64
C SER A 177 3.19 15.58 3.82
N VAL A 178 3.98 16.16 4.75
CA VAL A 178 4.44 15.45 5.96
C VAL A 178 3.26 15.07 6.85
N ASP A 179 2.40 16.03 7.21
CA ASP A 179 1.25 15.75 8.09
C ASP A 179 0.25 14.80 7.43
N ARG A 180 0.07 14.91 6.11
CA ARG A 180 -0.79 13.97 5.34
C ARG A 180 -0.23 12.56 5.36
N ALA A 181 1.09 12.41 5.19
CA ALA A 181 1.73 11.10 5.24
C ALA A 181 1.65 10.47 6.63
N ASP A 182 1.84 11.25 7.70
CA ASP A 182 1.66 10.78 9.08
C ASP A 182 0.22 10.33 9.34
N LEU A 183 -0.76 11.07 8.81
CA LEU A 183 -2.17 10.70 8.90
C LEU A 183 -2.47 9.37 8.17
N TYR A 184 -1.95 9.19 6.95
CA TYR A 184 -2.07 7.93 6.22
C TYR A 184 -1.41 6.76 6.94
N ALA A 185 -0.17 6.93 7.39
CA ALA A 185 0.58 5.89 8.09
C ALA A 185 -0.14 5.46 9.38
N SER A 186 -0.70 6.41 10.12
CA SER A 186 -1.50 6.14 11.34
C SER A 186 -2.79 5.35 11.07
N ALA A 187 -3.30 5.41 9.84
CA ALA A 187 -4.48 4.67 9.39
C ALA A 187 -4.12 3.33 8.70
N GLY A 188 -2.86 2.92 8.70
CA GLY A 188 -2.40 1.70 8.01
C GLY A 188 -2.29 1.84 6.49
N LEU A 189 -2.52 3.04 5.94
CA LEU A 189 -2.42 3.35 4.51
C LEU A 189 -0.96 3.67 4.12
N TRP A 190 -0.05 2.77 4.48
CA TRP A 190 1.39 2.97 4.30
C TRP A 190 1.77 3.27 2.84
N GLN A 191 1.07 2.66 1.88
CA GLN A 191 1.31 2.93 0.46
C GLN A 191 1.01 4.39 0.10
N ASP A 192 -0.10 4.94 0.60
CA ASP A 192 -0.47 6.33 0.34
C ASP A 192 0.46 7.31 1.07
N ALA A 193 0.92 6.95 2.27
CA ALA A 193 1.94 7.72 3.00
C ALA A 193 3.25 7.81 2.19
N LEU A 194 3.69 6.69 1.61
CA LEU A 194 4.91 6.61 0.81
C LEU A 194 4.81 7.49 -0.44
N VAL A 195 3.69 7.38 -1.19
CA VAL A 195 3.42 8.22 -2.37
C VAL A 195 3.44 9.70 -1.99
N THR A 196 2.78 10.06 -0.89
CA THR A 196 2.63 11.45 -0.44
C THR A 196 3.98 12.11 -0.11
N LEU A 197 4.93 11.34 0.43
CA LEU A 197 6.29 11.83 0.72
C LEU A 197 7.19 11.80 -0.52
N ALA A 198 7.03 10.82 -1.42
CA ALA A 198 7.87 10.68 -2.60
C ALA A 198 7.66 11.83 -3.60
N GLU A 199 6.41 12.25 -3.83
CA GLU A 199 6.06 13.22 -4.86
C GLU A 199 6.81 14.57 -4.73
N PRO A 200 6.78 15.28 -3.58
CA PRO A 200 7.50 16.54 -3.45
C PRO A 200 9.03 16.36 -3.47
N ARG A 201 9.57 15.18 -3.12
CA ARG A 201 11.03 14.94 -3.14
C ARG A 201 11.62 14.95 -4.55
N TYR A 202 10.81 14.75 -5.60
CA TYR A 202 11.27 14.90 -6.98
C TYR A 202 11.65 16.34 -7.35
N THR A 203 11.08 17.34 -6.68
CA THR A 203 11.33 18.77 -6.93
C THR A 203 12.04 19.45 -5.77
N GLN A 204 11.97 18.87 -4.57
CA GLN A 204 12.56 19.37 -3.34
C GLN A 204 13.44 18.30 -2.65
N PRO A 205 14.47 17.76 -3.34
CA PRO A 205 15.27 16.64 -2.81
C PRO A 205 16.06 16.99 -1.54
N ASN A 206 16.33 18.28 -1.30
CA ASN A 206 17.11 18.77 -0.16
C ASN A 206 16.25 19.24 1.03
N ASP A 207 14.93 19.06 0.97
CA ASP A 207 14.05 19.39 2.10
C ASP A 207 14.31 18.40 3.26
N SER A 208 14.72 18.94 4.41
CA SER A 208 15.11 18.16 5.59
C SER A 208 13.93 17.53 6.30
N GLN A 209 12.74 18.16 6.28
CA GLN A 209 11.53 17.61 6.87
C GLN A 209 11.01 16.44 6.05
N LEU A 210 11.00 16.56 4.72
CA LEU A 210 10.65 15.45 3.82
C LEU A 210 11.63 14.28 3.95
N THR A 211 12.93 14.56 4.09
CA THR A 211 13.95 13.52 4.26
C THR A 211 13.83 12.77 5.58
N THR A 212 13.59 13.52 6.67
CA THR A 212 13.35 12.92 8.00
C THR A 212 12.09 12.05 7.99
N SER A 213 10.99 12.57 7.44
CA SER A 213 9.70 11.86 7.39
C SER A 213 9.77 10.61 6.51
N TRP A 214 10.44 10.71 5.35
CA TRP A 214 10.69 9.58 4.45
C TRP A 214 11.48 8.47 5.14
N THR A 215 12.58 8.84 5.81
CA THR A 215 13.43 7.90 6.55
C THR A 215 12.64 7.21 7.66
N LYS A 216 11.88 7.97 8.45
CA LYS A 216 11.02 7.46 9.52
C LYS A 216 9.97 6.48 8.99
N LEU A 217 9.30 6.82 7.88
CA LEU A 217 8.32 5.94 7.27
C LEU A 217 8.95 4.62 6.82
N LEU A 218 10.11 4.65 6.17
CA LEU A 218 10.81 3.43 5.74
C LEU A 218 11.30 2.59 6.93
N GLN A 219 11.72 3.21 8.04
CA GLN A 219 12.10 2.51 9.27
C GLN A 219 10.96 1.66 9.84
N THR A 220 9.70 2.11 9.72
CA THR A 220 8.54 1.34 10.22
C THR A 220 8.42 -0.04 9.56
N GLU A 221 8.96 -0.20 8.35
CA GLU A 221 8.93 -1.44 7.57
C GLU A 221 10.32 -2.06 7.37
N LYS A 222 11.33 -1.60 8.14
CA LYS A 222 12.74 -2.05 8.10
C LYS A 222 13.41 -1.81 6.73
N LEU A 223 13.12 -0.66 6.11
CA LEU A 223 13.61 -0.26 4.78
C LEU A 223 14.57 0.95 4.86
N GLU A 224 15.03 1.33 6.05
CA GLU A 224 15.84 2.53 6.28
C GLU A 224 17.17 2.55 5.52
N ALA A 225 17.72 1.39 5.19
CA ALA A 225 18.93 1.25 4.37
C ALA A 225 18.76 1.77 2.93
N LEU A 226 17.51 2.01 2.50
CA LEU A 226 17.14 2.58 1.20
C LEU A 226 16.77 4.06 1.29
N ALA A 227 16.68 4.65 2.48
CA ALA A 227 16.14 6.01 2.64
C ALA A 227 16.95 7.10 1.93
N GLN A 228 18.24 6.86 1.71
CA GLN A 228 19.16 7.77 1.03
C GLN A 228 19.34 7.45 -0.46
N GLU A 229 18.69 6.41 -0.97
CA GLU A 229 18.75 6.10 -2.40
C GLU A 229 18.00 7.17 -3.22
N PRO A 230 18.51 7.54 -4.41
CA PRO A 230 17.89 8.57 -5.22
C PRO A 230 16.52 8.12 -5.73
N LEU A 231 15.55 9.02 -5.70
CA LEU A 231 14.28 8.83 -6.40
C LEU A 231 14.50 9.12 -7.89
N LEU A 232 14.29 8.11 -8.73
CA LEU A 232 14.44 8.21 -10.17
C LEU A 232 13.06 8.46 -10.80
N LYS A 233 12.98 9.42 -11.73
CA LYS A 233 11.86 9.50 -12.66
C LYS A 233 12.09 8.43 -13.72
N VAL A 234 11.20 7.44 -13.80
CA VAL A 234 11.26 6.47 -14.89
C VAL A 234 10.74 7.14 -16.14
N GLU A 235 11.63 7.46 -17.07
CA GLU A 235 11.24 7.77 -18.44
C GLU A 235 10.78 6.47 -19.09
N ILE A 236 9.48 6.25 -19.05
CA ILE A 236 8.86 5.13 -19.74
C ILE A 236 8.91 5.48 -21.23
N LEU A 237 9.94 4.98 -21.91
CA LEU A 237 9.96 4.92 -23.36
C LEU A 237 8.79 4.02 -23.76
N SER A 238 7.66 4.64 -24.10
CA SER A 238 6.56 3.93 -24.75
C SER A 238 7.09 3.50 -26.11
N ASN A 239 7.30 2.19 -26.30
CA ASN A 239 7.38 1.66 -27.64
C ASN A 239 6.01 1.93 -28.28
N ARG A 240 6.03 2.85 -29.24
CA ARG A 240 4.96 3.05 -30.23
C ARG A 240 4.72 1.76 -31.00
#